data_AF-A0A0C3DCL2-F1
#
_entry.id   AF-A0A0C3DCL2-F1
#
_cell.length_a   1.000
_cell.length_b   1.000
_cell.length_c   1.000
_cell.angle_alpha   90.00
_cell.angle_beta   90.00
_cell.angle_gamma   90.00
#
_symmetry.space_group_name_H-M   'P 1'
#
loop_
_entity.id
_entity.type
_entity.pdbx_description
1 polymer ?
#
loop_
_entity_poly.entity_id
_entity_poly.type
_entity_poly.pdbx_seq_one_letter_code
_entity_poly.pdbx_strand_id
1 'polypeptide(L)'
;RAVLCYVDSDTRELWASFPEFETADYDNFKTRIIDEYPGADQGAQYTYHDLENIVLRHVDHDISTETEFVEYSHKFRPVATWLVKNRKISERERDKLFWQGLLRLVQREITMQLRL
;
A
#
# COMPACT_ATOMS: atom_id res chain seq x y z
N ARG A 1 -20.19 15.16 5.72
CA ARG A 1 -19.96 16.00 6.92
C ARG A 1 -18.77 15.55 7.78
N ALA A 2 -18.60 14.27 8.13
CA ALA A 2 -17.47 13.80 8.94
C ALA A 2 -16.06 14.13 8.38
N VAL A 3 -15.92 14.22 7.05
CA VAL A 3 -14.66 14.51 6.36
C VAL A 3 -14.03 15.85 6.78
N LEU A 4 -14.84 16.85 7.13
CA LEU A 4 -14.38 18.18 7.58
C LEU A 4 -13.71 18.18 8.97
N CYS A 5 -13.90 17.11 9.75
CA CYS A 5 -13.30 16.97 11.08
C CYS A 5 -11.84 16.53 11.04
N TYR A 6 -11.33 16.10 9.87
CA TYR A 6 -9.98 15.57 9.69
C TYR A 6 -9.01 16.56 9.04
N VAL A 7 -9.46 17.77 8.77
CA VAL A 7 -8.69 18.81 8.09
C VAL A 7 -8.59 20.08 8.93
N ASP A 8 -7.56 20.87 8.66
CA ASP A 8 -7.36 22.18 9.28
C ASP A 8 -8.48 23.16 8.90
N SER A 9 -8.50 24.33 9.54
CA SER A 9 -9.58 25.29 9.39
C SER A 9 -9.70 25.84 7.97
N ASP A 10 -8.58 26.06 7.29
CA ASP A 10 -8.56 26.70 5.97
C ASP A 10 -9.00 25.70 4.90
N THR A 11 -8.49 24.47 4.99
CA THR A 11 -8.94 23.35 4.13
C THR A 11 -10.42 23.03 4.34
N ARG A 12 -10.93 23.16 5.58
CA ARG A 12 -12.34 22.95 5.89
C ARG A 12 -13.25 23.93 5.17
N GLU A 13 -12.91 25.21 5.20
CA GLU A 13 -13.69 26.27 4.57
C GLU A 13 -13.72 26.08 3.05
N LEU A 14 -12.57 25.73 2.45
CA LEU A 14 -12.48 25.41 1.03
C LEU A 14 -13.36 24.21 0.66
N TRP A 15 -13.26 23.08 1.38
CA TRP A 15 -14.05 21.88 1.07
C TRP A 15 -15.54 22.07 1.31
N ALA A 16 -15.93 22.91 2.28
CA ALA A 16 -17.33 23.26 2.53
C ALA A 16 -17.92 24.15 1.43
N SER A 17 -17.08 24.87 0.66
CA SER A 17 -17.52 25.72 -0.45
C SER A 17 -17.86 24.95 -1.73
N PHE A 18 -17.52 23.66 -1.81
CA PHE A 18 -17.76 22.85 -2.99
C PHE A 18 -19.25 22.49 -3.12
N PRO A 19 -19.89 22.76 -4.27
CA PRO A 19 -21.30 22.40 -4.48
C PRO A 19 -21.54 20.89 -4.36
N GLU A 20 -20.54 20.08 -4.69
CA GLU A 20 -20.56 18.62 -4.55
C GLU A 20 -20.74 18.20 -3.07
N PHE A 21 -20.23 18.99 -2.11
CA PHE A 21 -20.42 18.74 -0.68
C PHE A 21 -21.88 18.86 -0.25
N GLU A 22 -22.62 19.80 -0.84
CA GLU A 22 -24.04 20.01 -0.53
C GLU A 22 -24.92 18.92 -1.14
N THR A 23 -24.57 18.44 -2.34
CA THR A 23 -25.29 17.34 -3.01
C THR A 23 -25.10 15.98 -2.37
N ALA A 24 -24.20 15.86 -1.38
CA ALA A 24 -23.80 14.62 -0.72
C ALA A 24 -23.28 13.53 -1.69
N ASP A 25 -22.82 13.93 -2.87
CA ASP A 25 -22.19 13.06 -3.85
C ASP A 25 -20.70 12.90 -3.53
N TYR A 26 -20.36 11.78 -2.91
CA TYR A 26 -19.00 11.50 -2.48
C TYR A 26 -18.01 11.35 -3.63
N ASP A 27 -18.42 10.75 -4.75
CA ASP A 27 -17.51 10.48 -5.87
C ASP A 27 -17.16 11.77 -6.62
N ASN A 28 -18.15 12.64 -6.84
CA ASN A 28 -17.91 13.96 -7.42
C ASN A 28 -17.11 14.85 -6.47
N PHE A 29 -17.43 14.85 -5.17
CA PHE A 29 -16.67 15.58 -4.16
C PHE A 29 -15.21 15.13 -4.08
N LYS A 30 -14.95 13.82 -4.14
CA LYS A 30 -13.60 13.26 -4.15
C LYS A 30 -12.83 13.66 -5.41
N THR A 31 -13.47 13.61 -6.58
CA THR A 31 -12.87 14.06 -7.85
C THR A 31 -12.49 15.54 -7.77
N ARG A 32 -13.40 16.38 -7.26
CA ARG A 32 -13.15 17.82 -7.06
C ARG A 32 -11.98 18.09 -6.13
N ILE A 33 -11.88 17.36 -5.02
CA ILE A 33 -10.73 17.46 -4.11
C ILE A 33 -9.44 17.07 -4.85
N ILE A 34 -9.42 15.97 -5.60
CA ILE A 34 -8.23 15.53 -6.33
C ILE A 34 -7.78 16.57 -7.36
N ASP A 35 -8.72 17.23 -8.05
CA ASP A 35 -8.43 18.30 -9.01
C ASP A 35 -7.86 19.57 -8.34
N GLU A 36 -8.35 19.91 -7.14
CA GLU A 36 -7.91 21.10 -6.39
C GLU A 36 -6.48 20.97 -5.84
N TYR A 37 -6.00 19.74 -5.63
CA TYR A 37 -4.64 19.47 -5.15
C TYR A 37 -3.84 18.71 -6.22
N PRO A 38 -3.15 19.43 -7.14
CA PRO A 38 -2.27 18.81 -8.13
C PRO A 38 -1.25 17.88 -7.46
N GLY A 39 -1.27 16.60 -7.82
CA GLY A 39 -0.44 15.55 -7.20
C GLY A 39 -1.20 14.62 -6.24
N ALA A 40 -2.43 14.96 -5.83
CA ALA A 40 -3.30 14.07 -5.06
C ALA A 40 -3.86 12.91 -5.91
N ASP A 41 -3.89 13.07 -7.23
CA ASP A 41 -4.29 12.06 -8.22
C ASP A 41 -3.26 10.92 -8.33
N GLN A 42 -1.98 11.22 -8.07
CA GLN A 42 -0.90 10.26 -8.32
C GLN A 42 -0.84 9.13 -7.28
N GLY A 43 -1.61 9.23 -6.19
CA GLY A 43 -1.59 8.29 -5.08
C GLY A 43 -0.18 8.13 -4.49
N ALA A 44 -0.01 7.18 -3.58
CA ALA A 44 1.33 6.80 -3.15
C ALA A 44 2.09 6.18 -4.34
N GLN A 45 3.06 6.90 -4.90
CA GLN A 45 3.92 6.37 -5.95
C GLN A 45 4.96 5.45 -5.34
N TYR A 46 4.69 4.16 -5.39
CA TYR A 46 5.67 3.16 -4.99
C TYR A 46 6.55 2.78 -6.18
N THR A 47 7.82 2.59 -5.91
CA THR A 47 8.78 2.06 -6.87
C THR A 47 9.05 0.59 -6.60
N TYR A 48 9.62 -0.11 -7.59
CA TYR A 48 10.14 -1.44 -7.38
C TYR A 48 11.19 -1.47 -6.25
N HIS A 49 11.99 -0.40 -6.13
CA HIS A 49 12.99 -0.28 -5.09
C HIS A 49 12.40 -0.17 -3.68
N ASP A 50 11.24 0.48 -3.50
CA ASP A 50 10.53 0.50 -2.22
C ASP A 50 10.13 -0.91 -1.79
N LEU A 51 9.65 -1.72 -2.74
CA LEU A 51 9.28 -3.11 -2.50
C LEU A 51 10.50 -3.98 -2.17
N GLU A 52 11.60 -3.78 -2.90
CA GLU A 52 12.87 -4.47 -2.66
C GLU A 52 13.48 -4.13 -1.29
N ASN A 53 13.41 -2.87 -0.87
CA ASN A 53 13.87 -2.44 0.45
C ASN A 53 13.07 -3.10 1.59
N ILE A 54 11.75 -3.30 1.41
CA ILE A 54 10.92 -4.03 2.38
C ILE A 54 11.38 -5.48 2.49
N VAL A 55 11.65 -6.13 1.35
CA VAL A 55 12.16 -7.50 1.28
C VAL A 55 13.52 -7.60 1.96
N LEU A 56 14.50 -6.78 1.56
CA LEU A 56 15.87 -6.83 2.08
C LEU A 56 15.94 -6.60 3.59
N ARG A 57 15.20 -5.61 4.11
CA ARG A 57 15.16 -5.33 5.55
C ARG A 57 14.68 -6.51 6.39
N HIS A 58 13.78 -7.33 5.85
CA HIS A 58 13.25 -8.50 6.56
C HIS A 58 14.01 -9.79 6.24
N VAL A 59 14.83 -9.82 5.18
CA VAL A 59 15.79 -10.91 4.97
C VAL A 59 16.95 -10.81 5.97
N ASP A 60 17.37 -9.58 6.31
CA ASP A 60 18.46 -9.33 7.25
C ASP A 60 18.02 -9.44 8.72
N HIS A 61 16.75 -9.13 9.02
CA HIS A 61 16.12 -9.37 10.31
C HIS A 61 15.34 -10.68 10.27
N ASP A 62 15.93 -11.75 10.78
CA ASP A 62 15.32 -13.08 10.89
C ASP A 62 13.89 -12.94 11.48
N ILE A 63 12.86 -13.11 10.64
CA ILE A 63 11.45 -13.16 11.07
C ILE A 63 11.30 -14.43 11.90
N SER A 64 11.45 -14.28 13.21
CA SER A 64 11.47 -15.37 14.19
C SER A 64 10.10 -15.56 14.85
N THR A 65 9.21 -14.58 14.70
CA THR A 65 7.88 -14.55 15.33
C THR A 65 6.75 -14.34 14.33
N GLU A 66 5.56 -14.81 14.69
CA GLU A 66 4.33 -14.56 13.93
C GLU A 66 4.05 -13.05 13.78
N THR A 67 4.35 -12.26 14.82
CA THR A 67 4.19 -10.81 14.79
C THR A 67 5.06 -10.16 13.71
N GLU A 68 6.34 -10.54 13.61
CA GLU A 68 7.26 -10.04 12.59
C GLU A 68 6.80 -10.43 11.17
N PHE A 69 6.20 -11.63 11.01
CA PHE A 69 5.62 -12.05 9.74
C PHE A 69 4.41 -11.20 9.35
N VAL A 70 3.51 -10.94 10.31
CA VAL A 70 2.35 -10.08 10.09
C VAL A 70 2.79 -8.65 9.74
N GLU A 71 3.80 -8.12 10.42
CA GLU A 71 4.38 -6.82 10.10
C GLU A 71 4.98 -6.77 8.69
N TYR A 72 5.75 -7.77 8.30
CA TYR A 72 6.28 -7.89 6.94
C TYR A 72 5.15 -7.90 5.91
N SER A 73 4.13 -8.75 6.11
CA SER A 73 2.96 -8.88 5.24
C SER A 73 2.21 -7.55 5.11
N HIS A 74 1.98 -6.85 6.22
CA HIS A 74 1.31 -5.54 6.23
C HIS A 74 2.12 -4.44 5.55
N LYS A 75 3.46 -4.48 5.62
CA LYS A 75 4.33 -3.53 4.90
C LYS A 75 4.41 -3.85 3.40
N PHE A 76 4.50 -5.13 3.03
CA PHE A 76 4.65 -5.57 1.65
C PHE A 76 3.36 -5.41 0.82
N ARG A 77 2.20 -5.81 1.36
CA ARG A 77 0.94 -5.91 0.60
C ARG A 77 0.47 -4.60 -0.05
N PRO A 78 0.45 -3.44 0.64
CA PRO A 78 -0.01 -2.19 0.04
C PRO A 78 0.85 -1.76 -1.15
N VAL A 79 2.18 -1.85 -0.99
CA VAL A 79 3.17 -1.50 -2.01
C VAL A 79 3.04 -2.42 -3.23
N ALA A 80 3.01 -3.74 -3.00
CA ALA A 80 2.92 -4.70 -4.09
C ALA A 80 1.59 -4.63 -4.83
N THR A 81 0.48 -4.39 -4.12
CA THR A 81 -0.85 -4.23 -4.73
C THR A 81 -0.89 -3.02 -5.64
N TRP A 82 -0.31 -1.89 -5.21
CA TRP A 82 -0.22 -0.70 -6.04
C TRP A 82 0.64 -0.94 -7.28
N LEU A 83 1.79 -1.61 -7.14
CA LEU A 83 2.68 -1.92 -8.27
C LEU A 83 2.02 -2.84 -9.30
N VAL A 84 1.28 -3.86 -8.86
CA VAL A 84 0.51 -4.75 -9.76
C VAL A 84 -0.61 -3.98 -10.46
N LYS A 85 -1.39 -3.19 -9.71
CA LYS A 85 -2.50 -2.38 -10.28
C LYS A 85 -2.00 -1.42 -11.35
N ASN A 86 -0.81 -0.86 -11.18
CA ASN A 86 -0.16 0.06 -12.12
C ASN A 86 0.73 -0.64 -13.16
N ARG A 87 0.65 -1.97 -13.28
CA ARG A 87 1.41 -2.79 -14.24
C ARG A 87 2.93 -2.60 -14.17
N LYS A 88 3.45 -2.23 -12.99
CA LYS A 88 4.89 -2.07 -12.73
C LYS A 88 5.57 -3.41 -12.45
N ILE A 89 4.83 -4.36 -11.91
CA ILE A 89 5.22 -5.76 -11.72
C ILE A 89 4.04 -6.67 -12.07
N SER A 90 4.32 -7.90 -12.49
CA SER A 90 3.33 -8.96 -12.66
C SER A 90 2.98 -9.61 -11.31
N GLU A 91 1.84 -10.31 -11.26
CA GLU A 91 1.47 -11.11 -10.08
C GLU A 91 2.52 -12.19 -9.76
N ARG A 92 3.12 -12.78 -10.80
CA ARG A 92 4.20 -13.77 -10.64
C ARG A 92 5.45 -13.15 -10.00
N GLU A 93 5.80 -11.92 -10.39
CA GLU A 93 6.93 -11.20 -9.78
C GLU A 93 6.63 -10.79 -8.34
N ARG A 94 5.41 -10.33 -8.05
CA ARG A 94 4.94 -10.10 -6.67
C ARG A 94 5.15 -11.35 -5.82
N ASP A 95 4.68 -12.51 -6.29
CA ASP A 95 4.73 -13.75 -5.51
C ASP A 95 6.17 -14.22 -5.31
N LYS A 96 7.03 -14.06 -6.32
CA LYS A 96 8.46 -14.33 -6.21
C LYS A 96 9.14 -13.42 -5.17
N LEU A 97 8.84 -12.12 -5.18
CA LEU A 97 9.41 -11.14 -4.24
C LEU A 97 8.94 -11.39 -2.80
N PHE A 98 7.66 -11.72 -2.64
CA PHE A 98 7.11 -12.12 -1.34
C PHE A 98 7.81 -13.38 -0.83
N TRP A 99 8.01 -14.37 -1.71
CA TRP A 99 8.74 -15.58 -1.38
C TRP A 99 10.18 -15.28 -0.96
N GLN A 100 10.88 -14.38 -1.68
CA GLN A 100 12.26 -14.00 -1.36
C GLN A 100 12.41 -13.31 0.00
N GLY A 101 11.40 -12.58 0.45
CA GLY A 101 11.38 -11.95 1.78
C GLY A 101 11.04 -12.87 2.94
N LEU A 102 10.59 -14.10 2.66
CA LEU A 102 10.40 -15.12 3.69
C LEU A 102 11.73 -15.71 4.15
N LEU A 103 11.80 -16.07 5.43
CA LEU A 103 12.94 -16.72 6.08
C LEU A 103 13.46 -17.90 5.24
N ARG A 104 14.78 -18.02 5.05
CA ARG A 104 15.36 -19.21 4.36
C ARG A 104 15.01 -20.52 5.08
N LEU A 105 14.85 -20.47 6.40
CA LEU A 105 14.48 -21.63 7.22
C LEU A 105 13.04 -22.07 6.93
N VAL A 106 12.10 -21.12 6.89
CA VAL A 106 10.69 -21.37 6.50
C VAL A 106 10.60 -21.82 5.05
N GLN A 107 11.33 -21.19 4.13
CA GLN A 107 11.41 -21.64 2.74
C GLN A 107 11.90 -23.09 2.65
N ARG A 108 12.90 -23.47 3.45
CA ARG A 108 13.45 -24.84 3.49
C ARG A 108 12.45 -25.83 4.04
N GLU A 109 11.77 -25.51 5.14
CA GLU A 109 10.73 -26.38 5.72
C GLU A 109 9.56 -26.58 4.76
N ILE A 110 9.03 -25.51 4.17
CA ILE A 110 7.94 -25.59 3.18
C ILE A 110 8.40 -26.40 1.95
N THR A 111 9.61 -26.17 1.46
CA THR A 111 10.14 -26.94 0.32
C THR A 111 10.35 -28.42 0.67
N MET A 112 10.73 -28.74 1.91
CA MET A 112 10.82 -30.12 2.37
C MET A 112 9.45 -30.79 2.48
N GLN A 113 8.43 -30.08 2.97
CA GLN A 113 7.06 -30.59 3.08
C GLN A 113 6.41 -30.81 1.70
N LEU A 114 6.72 -29.97 0.70
CA LEU A 114 6.19 -30.10 -0.67
C LEU A 114 6.89 -31.17 -1.52
N ARG A 115 8.00 -31.75 -1.04
CA ARG A 115 8.75 -32.82 -1.73
C ARG A 115 8.35 -34.23 -1.27
N LEU A 116 7.48 -34.34 -0.26
CA LEU A 116 6.81 -35.58 0.15
C LEU A 116 5.46 -35.70 -0.59
#